data_AF-A0A7X8CLJ1-F1
#
_entry.id   AF-A0A7X8CLJ1-F1
#
_cell.length_a   1.000
_cell.length_b   1.000
_cell.length_c   1.000
_cell.angle_alpha   90.00
_cell.angle_beta   90.00
_cell.angle_gamma   90.00
#
_symmetry.space_group_name_H-M   'P 1'
#
loop_
_entity.id
_entity.type
_entity.pdbx_description
1 polymer ?
#
loop_
_entity_poly.entity_id
_entity_poly.type
_entity_poly.pdbx_seq_one_letter_code
_entity_poly.pdbx_strand_id
1 'polypeptide(L)'
;MMSQRSKRELWETIQPRYLKASKADKHKILDEFIASSGYHRKYAIRILRHGYPRGQHKRKGKKPIYCGEVVVALEQIWEIYGRICSKRLHPFLPEGIKILERCGEISLSAETKQLL
;
A
#
# COMPACT_ATOMS: atom_id res chain seq x y z
N MET A 1 29.56 -6.60 14.18
CA MET A 1 28.67 -5.80 13.30
C MET A 1 27.74 -4.97 14.19
N MET A 2 27.68 -3.64 14.03
CA MET A 2 26.86 -2.79 14.92
C MET A 2 25.36 -3.09 14.78
N SER A 3 24.62 -2.98 15.89
CA SER A 3 23.16 -3.09 15.89
C SER A 3 22.51 -1.91 15.14
N GLN A 4 21.29 -2.09 14.65
CA GLN A 4 20.55 -1.01 13.98
C GLN A 4 20.24 0.17 14.91
N ARG A 5 20.14 -0.06 16.22
CA ARG A 5 19.96 0.99 17.23
C ARG A 5 21.24 1.82 17.39
N SER A 6 22.38 1.16 17.56
CA SER A 6 23.68 1.84 17.70
C SER A 6 24.04 2.66 16.45
N LYS A 7 23.68 2.19 15.25
CA LYS A 7 23.84 2.97 14.01
C LYS A 7 22.94 4.21 13.95
N ARG A 8 21.80 4.24 14.65
CA ARG A 8 20.96 5.44 14.74
C ARG A 8 21.55 6.45 15.72
N GLU A 9 21.98 6.00 16.90
CA GLU A 9 22.63 6.85 17.91
C GLU A 9 23.88 7.54 17.34
N LEU A 10 24.69 6.79 16.58
CA LEU A 10 25.84 7.33 15.85
C LEU A 10 25.43 8.38 14.80
N TRP A 11 24.36 8.10 14.05
CA TRP A 11 23.85 9.04 13.05
C TRP A 11 23.31 10.34 13.69
N GLU A 12 22.57 10.25 14.81
CA GLU A 12 22.05 11.41 15.53
C GLU A 12 23.17 12.35 15.97
N THR A 13 24.31 11.78 16.37
CA THR A 13 25.49 12.53 16.79
C THR A 13 26.23 13.17 15.60
N ILE A 14 26.39 12.42 14.50
CA ILE A 14 27.21 12.84 13.35
C ILE A 14 26.45 13.77 12.38
N GLN A 15 25.14 13.59 12.22
CA GLN A 15 24.35 14.30 11.23
C GLN A 15 24.47 15.83 11.33
N PRO A 16 24.34 16.47 12.51
CA PRO A 16 24.43 17.93 12.62
C PRO A 16 25.79 18.46 12.16
N ARG A 17 26.87 17.75 12.48
CA ARG A 17 28.24 18.07 12.07
C ARG A 17 28.41 17.90 10.55
N TYR A 18 27.87 16.82 9.99
CA TYR A 18 27.90 16.58 8.55
C TYR A 18 27.13 17.66 7.76
N LEU A 19 25.98 18.12 8.24
CA LEU A 19 25.18 19.13 7.55
C LEU A 19 25.89 20.50 7.51
N LYS A 20 26.56 20.88 8.60
CA LYS A 20 27.31 22.16 8.72
C LYS A 20 28.71 22.15 8.09
N ALA A 21 29.25 20.98 7.80
CA ALA A 21 30.62 20.81 7.31
C ALA A 21 30.83 21.31 5.86
N SER A 22 32.07 21.74 5.58
CA SER A 22 32.57 22.05 4.23
C SER A 22 32.61 20.79 3.35
N LYS A 23 32.84 20.95 2.04
CA LYS A 23 32.92 19.79 1.11
C LYS A 23 34.04 18.82 1.48
N ALA A 24 35.20 19.33 1.91
CA ALA A 24 36.34 18.51 2.31
C ALA A 24 36.05 17.78 3.63
N ASP A 25 35.48 18.47 4.61
CA ASP A 25 35.17 17.89 5.92
C ASP A 25 34.04 16.86 5.84
N LYS A 26 33.06 17.07 4.95
CA LYS A 26 32.01 16.09 4.65
C LYS A 26 32.59 14.75 4.18
N HIS A 27 33.68 14.77 3.43
CA HIS A 27 34.32 13.54 2.96
C HIS A 27 34.89 12.75 4.15
N LYS A 28 35.64 13.43 5.04
CA LYS A 28 36.23 12.82 6.24
C LYS A 28 35.15 12.24 7.16
N ILE A 29 34.12 13.02 7.46
CA ILE A 29 32.99 12.60 8.32
C ILE A 29 32.25 11.40 7.70
N LEU A 30 32.11 11.38 6.37
CA LEU A 30 31.46 10.28 5.67
C LEU A 30 32.28 9.00 5.73
N ASP A 31 33.59 9.07 5.58
CA ASP A 31 34.47 7.90 5.62
C ASP A 31 34.51 7.30 7.04
N GLU A 32 34.58 8.15 8.08
CA GLU A 32 34.46 7.73 9.49
C GLU A 32 33.12 7.01 9.72
N PHE A 33 32.01 7.61 9.26
CA PHE A 33 30.67 7.02 9.43
C PHE A 33 30.52 5.67 8.69
N ILE A 34 31.12 5.53 7.51
CA ILE A 34 31.11 4.27 6.74
C ILE A 34 31.93 3.21 7.48
N ALA A 35 33.13 3.55 7.95
CA ALA A 35 34.00 2.63 8.68
C ALA A 35 33.32 2.08 9.95
N SER A 36 32.60 2.92 10.70
CA SER A 36 31.88 2.48 11.90
C SER A 36 30.57 1.73 11.61
N SER A 37 29.74 2.23 10.68
CA SER A 37 28.40 1.67 10.43
C SER A 37 28.37 0.49 9.46
N GLY A 38 29.40 0.33 8.64
CA GLY A 38 29.47 -0.64 7.54
C GLY A 38 28.49 -0.34 6.39
N TYR A 39 27.92 0.86 6.34
CA TYR A 39 26.99 1.24 5.28
C TYR A 39 27.73 1.55 3.97
N HIS A 40 27.10 1.19 2.85
CA HIS A 40 27.58 1.62 1.54
C HIS A 40 27.52 3.15 1.43
N ARG A 41 28.52 3.76 0.77
CA ARG A 41 28.68 5.22 0.65
C ARG A 41 27.42 5.95 0.22
N LYS A 42 26.73 5.45 -0.83
CA LYS A 42 25.47 6.05 -1.31
C LYS A 42 24.37 6.04 -0.25
N TYR A 43 24.28 4.98 0.55
CA TYR A 43 23.29 4.86 1.62
C TYR A 43 23.63 5.79 2.80
N ALA A 44 24.90 5.83 3.20
CA ALA A 44 25.40 6.74 4.23
C ALA A 44 25.12 8.21 3.89
N ILE A 45 25.44 8.64 2.66
CA ILE A 45 25.12 10.01 2.18
C ILE A 45 23.62 10.28 2.28
N ARG A 46 22.78 9.33 1.84
CA ARG A 46 21.33 9.48 1.86
C ARG A 46 20.80 9.69 3.28
N ILE A 47 21.23 8.87 4.25
CA ILE A 47 20.80 8.99 5.64
C ILE A 47 21.34 10.29 6.26
N LEU A 48 22.61 10.63 6.08
CA LEU A 48 23.18 11.85 6.65
C LEU A 48 22.50 13.12 6.10
N ARG A 49 22.12 13.13 4.81
CA ARG A 49 21.49 14.30 4.17
C ARG A 49 19.98 14.39 4.39
N HIS A 50 19.25 13.27 4.33
CA HIS A 50 17.79 13.26 4.32
C HIS A 50 17.16 12.59 5.54
N GLY A 51 17.98 12.01 6.42
CA GLY A 51 17.55 11.21 7.56
C GLY A 51 17.16 9.78 7.18
N TYR A 52 16.83 8.99 8.21
CA TYR A 52 16.29 7.65 8.00
C TYR A 52 14.92 7.73 7.30
N PRO A 53 14.61 6.81 6.37
CA PRO A 53 13.28 6.75 5.77
C PRO A 53 12.28 6.51 6.90
N ARG A 54 11.49 7.54 7.22
CA ARG A 54 10.28 7.37 8.04
C ARG A 54 9.37 6.47 7.21
N GLY A 55 8.92 5.35 7.78
CA GLY A 55 8.05 4.42 7.09
C GLY A 55 6.96 5.21 6.37
N GLN A 56 6.89 5.10 5.04
CA GLN A 56 5.92 5.83 4.27
C GLN A 56 4.55 5.54 4.87
N HIS A 57 3.79 6.58 5.23
CA HIS A 57 2.38 6.39 5.55
C HIS A 57 1.79 5.59 4.39
N LYS A 58 1.28 4.38 4.68
CA LYS A 58 0.60 3.58 3.66
C LYS A 58 -0.45 4.48 3.04
N ARG A 59 -0.25 4.86 1.77
CA ARG A 59 -1.27 5.62 1.03
C ARG A 59 -2.54 4.77 1.13
N LYS A 60 -3.60 5.32 1.71
CA LYS A 60 -4.90 4.64 1.71
C LYS A 60 -5.20 4.31 0.24
N GLY A 61 -5.47 3.04 -0.03
CA GLY A 61 -5.84 2.60 -1.38
C GLY A 61 -7.08 3.36 -1.89
N LYS A 62 -7.39 3.19 -3.17
CA LYS A 62 -8.65 3.72 -3.72
C LYS A 62 -9.83 3.19 -2.88
N LYS A 63 -10.84 4.04 -2.67
CA LYS A 63 -12.08 3.62 -2.02
C LYS A 63 -12.71 2.48 -2.84
N PRO A 64 -13.24 1.42 -2.21
CA PRO A 64 -13.93 0.35 -2.94
C PRO A 64 -15.16 0.92 -3.65
N ILE A 65 -15.42 0.43 -4.87
CA ILE A 65 -16.56 0.84 -5.71
C ILE A 65 -17.80 -0.01 -5.37
N TYR A 66 -17.60 -1.32 -5.22
CA TYR A 66 -18.64 -2.27 -4.81
C TYR A 66 -18.65 -2.38 -3.29
N CYS A 67 -19.70 -1.89 -2.64
CA CYS A 67 -19.83 -1.86 -1.19
C CYS A 67 -21.15 -2.48 -0.75
N GLY A 68 -21.14 -3.12 0.43
CA GLY A 68 -22.33 -3.51 1.20
C GLY A 68 -23.36 -4.27 0.37
N GLU A 69 -24.45 -3.58 0.02
CA GLU A 69 -25.60 -4.11 -0.71
C GLU A 69 -25.22 -4.79 -2.03
N VAL A 70 -24.28 -4.21 -2.78
CA VAL A 70 -23.86 -4.76 -4.07
C VAL A 70 -23.15 -6.11 -3.91
N VAL A 71 -22.36 -6.26 -2.84
CA VAL A 71 -21.65 -7.51 -2.55
C VAL A 71 -22.64 -8.59 -2.12
N VAL A 72 -23.60 -8.24 -1.25
CA VAL A 72 -24.66 -9.17 -0.81
C VAL A 72 -25.51 -9.64 -1.99
N ALA A 73 -25.89 -8.72 -2.89
CA ALA A 73 -26.62 -9.05 -4.10
C ALA A 73 -25.82 -9.98 -5.02
N LEU A 74 -24.53 -9.71 -5.22
CA LEU A 74 -23.65 -10.58 -6.01
C LEU A 74 -23.49 -11.97 -5.39
N GLU A 75 -23.38 -12.06 -4.06
CA GLU A 75 -23.29 -13.33 -3.35
C GLU A 75 -24.58 -14.15 -3.54
N GLN A 76 -25.75 -13.55 -3.38
CA GLN A 76 -27.03 -14.22 -3.63
C GLN A 76 -27.17 -14.73 -5.06
N ILE A 77 -26.89 -13.88 -6.06
CA ILE A 77 -26.91 -14.28 -7.48
C ILE A 77 -25.90 -15.42 -7.71
N TRP A 78 -24.70 -15.29 -7.18
CA TRP A 78 -23.65 -16.29 -7.32
C TRP A 78 -24.05 -17.65 -6.73
N GLU A 79 -24.75 -17.66 -5.59
CA GLU A 79 -25.28 -18.88 -4.99
C GLU A 79 -26.39 -19.53 -5.83
N ILE A 80 -27.33 -18.74 -6.34
CA ILE A 80 -28.42 -19.24 -7.20
C ILE A 80 -27.87 -19.90 -8.47
N TYR A 81 -26.83 -19.31 -9.06
CA TYR A 81 -26.17 -19.86 -10.25
C TYR A 81 -25.17 -21.00 -9.92
N GLY A 82 -25.15 -21.51 -8.69
CA GLY A 82 -24.33 -22.67 -8.31
C GLY A 82 -22.85 -22.34 -8.15
N ARG A 83 -22.53 -21.11 -7.74
CA ARG A 83 -21.17 -20.63 -7.45
C ARG A 83 -20.20 -20.70 -8.64
N ILE A 84 -20.69 -20.46 -9.85
CA ILE A 84 -19.87 -20.41 -11.08
C ILE A 84 -18.83 -19.29 -11.06
N CYS A 85 -17.80 -19.39 -11.89
CA CYS A 85 -16.77 -18.35 -11.97
C CYS A 85 -17.34 -17.00 -12.48
N SER A 86 -16.83 -15.90 -11.94
CA SER A 86 -17.31 -14.54 -12.24
C SER A 86 -17.27 -14.20 -13.74
N LYS A 87 -16.24 -14.66 -14.46
CA LYS A 87 -16.11 -14.46 -15.91
C LYS A 87 -17.24 -15.12 -16.71
N ARG A 88 -17.78 -16.24 -16.21
CA ARG A 88 -18.93 -16.92 -16.80
C ARG A 88 -20.25 -16.28 -16.37
N LEU A 89 -20.34 -15.79 -15.14
CA LEU A 89 -21.55 -15.16 -14.61
C LEU A 89 -21.80 -13.77 -15.23
N HIS A 90 -20.75 -12.96 -15.39
CA HIS A 90 -20.85 -11.55 -15.79
C HIS A 90 -21.68 -11.28 -17.06
N PRO A 91 -21.56 -12.04 -18.17
CA PRO A 91 -22.37 -11.81 -19.37
C PRO A 91 -23.87 -12.03 -19.18
N PHE A 92 -24.25 -12.95 -18.27
CA PHE A 92 -25.64 -13.32 -18.02
C PHE A 92 -26.27 -12.51 -16.89
N LEU A 93 -25.47 -11.73 -16.17
CA LEU A 93 -25.88 -11.02 -14.97
C LEU A 93 -27.05 -10.05 -15.22
N PRO A 94 -27.06 -9.23 -16.30
CA PRO A 94 -28.18 -8.32 -16.57
C PRO A 94 -29.50 -9.02 -16.91
N GLU A 95 -29.44 -10.16 -17.59
CA GLU A 95 -30.62 -10.96 -17.92
C GLU A 95 -31.10 -11.77 -16.71
N GLY A 96 -30.15 -12.35 -15.97
CA GLY A 96 -30.38 -13.09 -14.73
C GLY A 96 -31.08 -12.25 -13.68
N ILE A 97 -30.64 -11.01 -13.45
CA ILE A 97 -31.31 -10.08 -12.53
C ILE A 97 -32.79 -9.91 -12.90
N LYS A 98 -33.11 -9.67 -14.18
CA LYS A 98 -34.51 -9.48 -14.61
C LYS A 98 -35.37 -10.71 -14.33
N ILE A 99 -34.82 -11.91 -14.54
CA ILE A 99 -35.53 -13.17 -14.29
C ILE A 99 -35.73 -13.37 -12.79
N LEU A 100 -34.68 -13.15 -11.98
CA LEU A 100 -34.73 -13.33 -10.53
C LEU A 100 -35.70 -12.36 -9.85
N GLU A 101 -35.78 -11.11 -10.34
CA GLU A 101 -36.78 -10.15 -9.87
C GLU A 101 -38.21 -10.55 -10.27
N ARG A 102 -38.38 -11.06 -11.49
CA ARG A 102 -39.69 -11.55 -11.95
C ARG A 102 -40.18 -12.75 -11.13
N CYS A 103 -39.25 -13.62 -10.71
CA CYS A 103 -39.55 -14.77 -9.87
C CYS A 103 -39.69 -14.42 -8.38
N GLY A 104 -39.37 -13.19 -7.98
CA GLY A 104 -39.44 -12.75 -6.58
C GLY A 104 -38.30 -13.25 -5.70
N GLU A 105 -37.23 -13.79 -6.30
CA GLU A 105 -36.06 -14.35 -5.58
C GLU A 105 -35.12 -13.25 -5.08
N ILE A 106 -35.08 -12.10 -5.75
CA ILE A 106 -34.25 -10.94 -5.37
C ILE A 106 -35.03 -9.65 -5.59
N SER A 107 -34.83 -8.66 -4.72
CA SER A 107 -35.30 -7.28 -4.90
C SER A 107 -34.12 -6.32 -4.75
N LEU A 108 -33.71 -5.66 -5.84
CA LEU A 108 -32.54 -4.76 -5.85
C LEU A 108 -32.95 -3.30 -6.00
N SER A 109 -32.26 -2.41 -5.28
CA SER A 109 -32.39 -0.96 -5.46
C SER A 109 -31.84 -0.53 -6.83
N ALA A 110 -32.35 0.57 -7.38
CA ALA A 110 -31.90 1.08 -8.68
C ALA A 110 -30.40 1.44 -8.68
N GLU A 111 -29.88 1.92 -7.54
CA GLU A 111 -28.46 2.23 -7.34
C GLU A 111 -27.59 0.97 -7.38
N THR A 112 -28.06 -0.13 -6.78
CA THR A 112 -27.36 -1.43 -6.81
C THR A 112 -27.33 -2.00 -8.22
N LYS A 113 -28.43 -1.90 -8.98
CA LYS A 113 -28.50 -2.39 -10.37
C LYS A 113 -27.54 -1.68 -11.32
N GLN A 114 -27.22 -0.40 -11.08
CA GLN A 114 -26.26 0.32 -11.93
C GLN A 114 -24.82 -0.19 -11.78
N LEU A 115 -24.52 -0.88 -10.68
CA LEU A 115 -23.20 -1.41 -10.38
C LEU A 115 -23.04 -2.90 -10.76
N LEU A 116 -24.13 -3.59 -11.10
CA LEU A 116 -24.16 -5.02 -11.42
C LEU A 116 -24.21 -5.27 -12.93
#